data_AF-A0A653IGH0-F1
#
_entry.id   AF-A0A653IGH0-F1
#
_cell.length_a   1.000
_cell.length_b   1.000
_cell.length_c   1.000
_cell.angle_alpha   90.00
_cell.angle_beta   90.00
_cell.angle_gamma   90.00
#
_symmetry.space_group_name_H-M   'P 1'
#
loop_
_entity.id
_entity.type
_entity.pdbx_description
1 polymer ?
#
loop_
_entity_poly.entity_id
_entity_poly.type
_entity_poly.pdbx_seq_one_letter_code
_entity_poly.pdbx_strand_id
1 'polypeptide(L)' 'MRKRRQPVAATPSQGALESLLARHYAAQKKYARRLQEDTSPRERELAHLLYEENRHEYKRIYHQLYGSSAFIEVTEDGR' A
#
# COMPACT_ATOMS: atom_id res chain seq x y z
N MET A 1 31.95 5.81 30.04
CA MET A 1 30.96 6.36 29.08
C MET A 1 30.36 5.23 28.24
N ARG A 2 29.12 4.78 28.53
CA ARG A 2 28.43 3.75 27.72
C ARG A 2 27.79 4.42 26.51
N LYS A 3 28.34 4.22 25.31
CA LYS A 3 27.70 4.60 24.05
C LYS A 3 26.41 3.78 23.90
N ARG A 4 25.25 4.42 24.10
CA ARG A 4 23.94 3.83 23.74
C ARG A 4 23.97 3.64 22.22
N ARG A 5 24.19 2.41 21.75
CA ARG A 5 23.91 2.04 20.36
C ARG A 5 22.41 2.22 20.20
N GLN A 6 21.98 3.29 19.52
CA GLN A 6 20.60 3.36 19.06
C GLN A 6 20.34 2.10 18.23
N PRO A 7 19.21 1.40 18.43
CA PRO A 7 18.86 0.31 17.54
C PRO A 7 18.72 0.92 16.15
N VAL A 8 19.61 0.54 15.23
CA VAL A 8 19.42 0.79 13.81
C VAL A 8 18.05 0.21 13.49
N ALA A 9 17.10 1.05 13.06
CA ALA A 9 15.77 0.59 12.69
C ALA A 9 15.97 -0.58 11.72
N ALA A 10 15.60 -1.79 12.16
CA ALA A 10 15.83 -2.97 11.36
C ALA A 10 15.10 -2.78 10.04
N THR A 11 15.84 -2.85 8.93
CA THR A 11 15.22 -2.89 7.61
C THR A 11 14.19 -4.02 7.65
N PRO A 12 12.91 -3.74 7.38
CA PRO A 12 11.89 -4.78 7.44
C PRO A 12 12.30 -5.93 6.51
N SER A 13 12.15 -7.16 7.01
CA SER A 13 12.46 -8.35 6.21
C SER A 13 11.59 -8.37 4.95
N GLN A 14 12.08 -9.02 3.90
CA GLN A 14 11.32 -9.15 2.64
C GLN A 14 9.90 -9.69 2.89
N GLY A 15 9.75 -10.74 3.70
CA GLY A 15 8.43 -11.29 4.05
C GLY A 15 7.53 -10.32 4.83
N ALA A 16 8.09 -9.42 5.64
CA ALA A 16 7.31 -8.37 6.32
C ALA A 16 6.82 -7.30 5.32
N LEU A 17 7.66 -6.94 4.34
CA LEU A 17 7.30 -6.03 3.26
C LEU A 17 6.24 -6.64 2.34
N GLU A 18 6.36 -7.91 1.95
CA GLU A 18 5.35 -8.62 1.14
C GLU A 18 4.00 -8.70 1.88
N SER A 19 4.03 -8.93 3.20
CA SER A 19 2.82 -8.92 4.03
C SER A 19 2.18 -7.53 4.14
N LEU A 20 2.97 -6.46 4.15
CA LEU A 20 2.46 -5.08 4.07
C LEU A 20 1.86 -4.78 2.70
N LEU A 21 2.56 -5.18 1.64
CA LEU A 21 2.13 -5.03 0.25
C LEU A 21 0.73 -5.67 0.04
N ALA A 22 0.55 -6.91 0.48
CA ALA A 22 -0.72 -7.63 0.37
C ALA A 22 -1.87 -6.92 1.12
N ARG A 23 -1.58 -6.35 2.31
CA ARG A 23 -2.57 -5.60 3.10
C ARG A 23 -3.03 -4.33 2.38
N HIS A 24 -2.10 -3.55 1.83
CA HIS A 24 -2.45 -2.34 1.08
C HIS A 24 -3.23 -2.67 -0.20
N TYR A 25 -2.87 -3.76 -0.90
CA TYR A 25 -3.62 -4.22 -2.07
C TYR A 25 -5.05 -4.65 -1.72
N ALA A 26 -5.24 -5.41 -0.64
CA ALA A 26 -6.57 -5.78 -0.16
C ALA A 26 -7.40 -4.56 0.26
N ALA A 27 -6.78 -3.57 0.90
CA ALA A 27 -7.42 -2.31 1.26
C ALA A 27 -7.85 -1.51 0.01
N GLN A 28 -7.00 -1.41 -1.02
CA GLN A 28 -7.36 -0.78 -2.30
C GLN A 28 -8.61 -1.43 -2.91
N LYS A 29 -8.65 -2.77 -2.99
CA LYS A 29 -9.83 -3.49 -3.52
C LYS A 29 -11.09 -3.18 -2.72
N LYS A 30 -10.99 -3.15 -1.38
CA LYS A 30 -12.11 -2.80 -0.50
C LYS A 30 -12.64 -1.40 -0.78
N TYR A 31 -11.76 -0.40 -0.91
CA TYR A 31 -12.19 0.98 -1.15
C TYR A 31 -12.65 1.22 -2.59
N ALA A 32 -12.05 0.56 -3.58
CA ALA A 32 -12.53 0.57 -4.95
C ALA A 32 -13.96 0.03 -5.05
N ARG A 33 -14.29 -1.05 -4.34
CA ARG A 33 -15.67 -1.55 -4.24
C ARG A 33 -16.61 -0.51 -3.60
N ARG A 34 -16.20 0.12 -2.49
CA ARG A 34 -17.02 1.17 -1.83
C ARG A 34 -17.31 2.37 -2.72
N LEU A 35 -16.42 2.72 -3.65
CA LEU A 35 -16.66 3.79 -4.63
C LEU A 35 -17.77 3.47 -5.64
N GLN A 36 -18.11 2.19 -5.80
CA GLN A 36 -19.20 1.72 -6.66
C GLN A 36 -20.53 1.53 -5.90
N GLU A 37 -20.50 1.56 -4.56
CA GLU A 37 -21.69 1.46 -3.71
C GLU A 37 -22.43 2.80 -3.66
N ASP A 38 -23.77 2.75 -3.57
CA ASP A 38 -24.61 3.94 -3.38
C ASP A 38 -24.45 4.46 -1.95
N THR A 39 -23.39 5.24 -1.75
CA THR A 39 -22.95 5.80 -0.47
C THR A 39 -23.07 7.31 -0.47
N SER A 40 -23.10 7.91 0.71
CA SER A 40 -23.15 9.36 0.82
C SER A 40 -21.91 10.01 0.15
N PRO A 41 -22.02 11.24 -0.38
CA PRO A 41 -20.88 11.93 -1.01
C PRO A 41 -19.64 11.99 -0.11
N ARG A 42 -19.85 12.16 1.20
CA ARG A 42 -18.78 12.18 2.21
C ARG A 42 -18.08 10.82 2.35
N GLU A 43 -18.85 9.73 2.35
CA GLU A 43 -18.29 8.38 2.43
C GLU A 43 -17.53 8.01 1.15
N ARG A 44 -18.04 8.45 0.00
CA ARG A 44 -17.36 8.29 -1.29
C ARG A 44 -16.04 9.05 -1.33
N GLU A 45 -16.00 10.29 -0.86
CA GLU A 45 -14.78 11.09 -0.75
C GLU A 45 -13.76 10.42 0.18
N LEU A 46 -14.21 9.95 1.36
CA LEU A 46 -13.35 9.22 2.29
C LEU A 46 -12.81 7.93 1.66
N ALA A 47 -13.64 7.16 0.95
CA ALA A 47 -13.20 5.95 0.27
C ALA A 47 -12.16 6.25 -0.82
N HIS A 48 -12.31 7.37 -1.55
CA HIS A 48 -11.35 7.79 -2.56
C HIS A 48 -9.99 8.16 -1.94
N LEU A 49 -10.00 8.95 -0.86
CA LEU A 49 -8.76 9.30 -0.14
C LEU A 49 -8.03 8.06 0.39
N LEU A 50 -8.77 7.13 0.99
CA LEU A 50 -8.20 5.89 1.51
C LEU A 50 -7.70 4.96 0.39
N TYR A 51 -8.36 4.95 -0.76
CA TYR A 51 -7.88 4.22 -1.94
C TYR A 51 -6.52 4.75 -2.40
N GLU A 52 -6.41 6.07 -2.62
CA GLU A 52 -5.17 6.68 -3.11
C GLU A 52 -4.03 6.53 -2.09
N GLU A 53 -4.28 6.72 -0.79
CA GLU A 53 -3.27 6.51 0.25
C GLU A 53 -2.71 5.07 0.20
N ASN A 54 -3.59 4.07 0.11
CA ASN A 54 -3.16 2.67 0.02
C ASN A 54 -2.46 2.35 -1.30
N ARG A 55 -2.82 3.04 -2.40
CA ARG A 55 -2.14 2.92 -3.70
C ARG A 55 -0.72 3.48 -3.64
N HIS A 56 -0.53 4.64 -3.00
CA HIS A 56 0.78 5.24 -2.79
C HIS A 56 1.69 4.37 -1.92
N GLU A 57 1.20 3.87 -0.79
CA GLU A 57 1.98 2.98 0.09
C GLU A 57 2.31 1.64 -0.58
N TYR A 58 1.37 1.05 -1.31
CA TYR A 58 1.63 -0.14 -2.12
C TYR A 58 2.76 0.09 -3.12
N LYS A 59 2.73 1.19 -3.87
CA LYS A 59 3.80 1.55 -4.83
C LYS A 59 5.15 1.71 -4.15
N ARG A 60 5.18 2.37 -2.99
CA ARG A 60 6.40 2.57 -2.20
C ARG A 60 7.00 1.23 -1.76
N ILE A 61 6.18 0.32 -1.25
CA ILE A 61 6.61 -1.00 -0.77
C ILE A 61 7.01 -1.90 -1.94
N TYR A 62 6.25 -1.87 -3.04
CA TYR A 62 6.57 -2.60 -4.27
C TYR A 62 7.95 -2.20 -4.80
N HIS A 63 8.21 -0.89 -4.86
CA HIS A 63 9.50 -0.35 -5.27
C HIS A 63 10.63 -0.77 -4.32
N GLN A 64 10.37 -0.83 -3.02
CA GLN A 64 11.35 -1.29 -2.04
C GLN A 64 11.68 -2.78 -2.18
N LEU A 65 10.69 -3.61 -2.57
CA LEU A 65 10.86 -5.05 -2.75
C LEU A 65 11.53 -5.42 -4.08
N TYR A 66 11.10 -4.80 -5.18
CA TYR A 66 11.42 -5.23 -6.53
C TYR A 66 12.23 -4.19 -7.32
N GLY A 67 12.59 -3.07 -6.69
CA GLY A 67 13.34 -1.98 -7.30
C GLY A 67 12.51 -1.15 -8.29
N SER A 68 13.19 -0.37 -9.14
CA SER A 68 12.59 0.43 -10.22
C SER A 68 12.07 -0.40 -11.40
N SER A 69 11.87 -1.72 -11.23
CA SER A 69 11.27 -2.55 -12.28
C SER A 69 9.86 -2.03 -12.55
N ALA A 70 9.51 -1.89 -13.84
CA ALA A 70 8.28 -1.25 -14.28
C ALA A 70 7.10 -1.75 -13.44
N PHE A 71 6.49 -0.83 -12.71
CA PHE A 71 5.30 -1.10 -11.91
C PHE A 71 4.25 -1.66 -12.87
N ILE A 72 3.99 -2.96 -12.80
CA ILE A 72 2.86 -3.55 -13.50
C ILE A 72 1.66 -3.07 -12.69
N GLU A 73 1.06 -1.97 -13.15
CA GLU A 73 -0.24 -1.57 -12.70
C GLU A 73 -1.20 -2.65 -13.18
N VAL A 74 -1.39 -3.68 -12.35
CA VAL A 74 -2.38 -4.73 -12.58
C VAL A 74 -3.74 -4.06 -12.42
N THR A 75 -4.17 -3.39 -13.49
CA THR A 75 -5.57 -3.06 -13.73
C THR A 75 -6.34 -4.38 -13.70
N GLU A 76 -7.61 -4.36 -13.32
CA GLU A 76 -8.46 -5.57 -13.28
C GLU A 76 -8.51 -6.33 -14.62
N ASP A 77 -8.00 -5.75 -15.72
CA ASP A 77 -7.86 -6.39 -17.03
C ASP A 77 -6.59 -7.24 -17.22
N GLY A 78 -5.66 -7.26 -16.26
CA GLY A 78 -4.50 -8.17 -16.30
C GLY A 78 -3.62 -8.08 -17.55
N ARG A 79 -3.56 -6.90 -18.18
CA ARG A 79 -2.75 -6.62 -19.37
C ARG A 79 -1.62 -5.65 -19.08
#